data_AF-A0A0D6Q0P6-F1
#
_entry.id   AF-A0A0D6Q0P6-F1
#
_cell.length_a   1.000
_cell.length_b   1.000
_cell.length_c   1.000
_cell.angle_alpha   90.00
_cell.angle_beta   90.00
_cell.angle_gamma   90.00
#
_symmetry.space_group_name_H-M   'P 1'
#
loop_
_entity.id
_entity.type
_entity.pdbx_description
1 polymer ?
#
loop_
_entity_poly.entity_id
_entity_poly.type
_entity_poly.pdbx_seq_one_letter_code
_entity_poly.pdbx_strand_id
1 'polypeptide(L)'
;MAFISISGNTDPIQSALDAIAAIGTRPQAVLESIGLELHDRTVQRMERGVDPRGIRWETYAPLNPLYQESKETTHILIERGDLRDSIHSEVIGGSLLVGTDSVYGAIHQFGGVIRPKNAPALTFEMGGEIFHRGSVTIPARPYLGLGFGDEAAIIDRLDEFLSITMRGR
;
A
#
# COMPACT_ATOMS: atom_id res chain seq x y z
N MET A 1 14.65 22.22 -50.93
CA MET A 1 14.00 22.06 -49.62
C MET A 1 13.52 23.43 -49.19
N ALA A 2 12.24 23.56 -48.83
CA ALA A 2 11.66 24.82 -48.37
C ALA A 2 11.32 24.70 -46.88
N PHE A 3 11.75 25.68 -46.09
CA PHE A 3 11.36 25.85 -44.69
C PHE A 3 10.64 27.18 -44.55
N ILE A 4 9.65 27.26 -43.66
CA ILE A 4 8.96 28.50 -43.29
C ILE A 4 9.18 28.70 -41.78
N SER A 5 9.51 29.93 -41.38
CA SER A 5 9.53 30.30 -39.97
C SER A 5 8.12 30.66 -39.54
N ILE A 6 7.56 29.92 -38.59
CA ILE A 6 6.33 30.30 -37.91
C ILE A 6 6.73 31.27 -36.78
N SER A 7 6.04 32.40 -36.67
CA SER A 7 6.24 33.39 -35.60
C SER A 7 4.94 33.62 -34.83
N GLY A 8 5.04 33.86 -33.52
CA GLY A 8 3.92 34.01 -32.59
C GLY A 8 4.41 34.04 -31.14
N ASN A 9 3.50 34.22 -30.18
CA ASN A 9 3.84 34.10 -28.76
C ASN A 9 4.09 32.62 -28.39
N THR A 10 5.32 32.29 -28.03
CA THR A 10 5.75 30.94 -27.63
C THR A 10 5.81 30.73 -26.12
N ASP A 11 5.55 31.77 -25.32
CA ASP A 11 5.63 31.72 -23.85
C ASP A 11 4.77 30.59 -23.23
N PRO A 12 3.54 30.31 -23.71
CA PRO A 12 2.75 29.19 -23.20
C PRO A 12 3.39 27.83 -23.45
N ILE A 13 4.04 27.67 -24.60
CA ILE A 13 4.71 26.41 -24.97
C ILE A 13 5.93 26.20 -24.07
N GLN A 14 6.74 27.24 -23.89
CA GLN A 14 7.91 27.17 -23.00
C GLN A 14 7.49 26.87 -21.56
N SER A 15 6.45 27.55 -21.07
CA SER A 15 5.92 27.34 -19.71
C SER A 15 5.44 25.89 -19.50
N ALA A 16 4.75 25.30 -20.48
CA ALA A 16 4.32 23.91 -20.41
C ALA A 16 5.51 22.93 -20.40
N LEU A 17 6.52 23.15 -21.24
CA LEU A 17 7.72 22.31 -21.29
C LEU A 17 8.53 22.40 -19.99
N ASP A 18 8.68 23.59 -19.43
CA ASP A 18 9.35 23.80 -18.14
C ASP A 18 8.61 23.09 -17.00
N ALA A 19 7.28 23.09 -17.03
CA ALA A 19 6.46 22.40 -16.04
C ALA A 19 6.60 20.86 -16.14
N ILE A 20 6.64 20.31 -17.36
CA ILE A 20 6.92 18.89 -17.59
C ILE A 20 8.34 18.53 -17.11
N ALA A 21 9.35 19.34 -17.45
CA ALA A 21 10.72 19.13 -17.01
C ALA A 21 10.86 19.22 -15.47
N ALA A 22 10.09 20.08 -14.82
CA ALA A 22 10.04 20.20 -13.37
C ALA A 22 9.54 18.92 -12.69
N ILE A 23 8.58 18.19 -13.29
CA ILE A 23 8.10 16.91 -12.75
C ILE A 23 9.21 15.86 -12.77
N GLY A 24 9.95 15.76 -13.89
CA GLY A 24 11.06 14.82 -14.01
C GLY A 24 12.22 15.11 -13.04
N THR A 25 12.42 16.37 -12.66
CA THR A 25 13.52 16.79 -11.76
C THR A 25 13.09 16.89 -10.30
N ARG A 26 11.80 17.09 -10.02
CA ARG A 26 11.21 17.22 -8.68
C ARG A 26 9.88 16.46 -8.61
N PRO A 27 9.93 15.11 -8.58
CA PRO A 27 8.73 14.28 -8.65
C PRO A 27 7.94 14.22 -7.33
N GLN A 28 8.36 14.97 -6.30
CA GLN A 28 7.80 14.90 -4.94
C GLN A 28 6.27 14.96 -4.94
N ALA A 29 5.69 16.00 -5.53
CA ALA A 29 4.26 16.24 -5.50
C ALA A 29 3.45 15.16 -6.25
N VAL A 30 3.97 14.65 -7.38
CA VAL A 30 3.30 13.58 -8.13
C VAL A 30 3.42 12.24 -7.40
N LEU A 31 4.56 11.96 -6.76
CA LEU A 31 4.75 10.74 -5.97
C LEU A 31 3.91 10.73 -4.69
N GLU A 32 3.79 11.85 -3.98
CA GLU A 32 2.90 11.99 -2.82
C GLU A 32 1.44 11.73 -3.22
N SER A 33 1.05 12.30 -4.35
CA SER A 33 -0.27 12.12 -4.95
C SER A 33 -0.55 10.65 -5.32
N ILE A 34 0.42 9.94 -5.88
CA ILE A 34 0.33 8.49 -6.14
C ILE A 34 0.33 7.69 -4.82
N GLY A 35 1.08 8.14 -3.81
CA GLY A 35 1.13 7.54 -2.49
C GLY A 35 -0.22 7.50 -1.78
N LEU A 36 -0.98 8.59 -1.89
CA LEU A 36 -2.36 8.67 -1.39
C LEU A 36 -3.28 7.66 -2.10
N GLU A 37 -3.20 7.57 -3.43
CA GLU A 37 -3.99 6.59 -4.19
C GLU A 37 -3.64 5.16 -3.77
N LEU A 38 -2.35 4.82 -3.64
CA LEU A 38 -1.93 3.48 -3.22
C LEU A 38 -2.30 3.16 -1.78
N HIS A 39 -2.27 4.16 -0.89
CA HIS A 39 -2.78 4.03 0.48
C HIS A 39 -4.26 3.63 0.46
N ASP A 40 -5.10 4.41 -0.23
CA ASP A 40 -6.56 4.19 -0.24
C ASP A 40 -6.91 2.82 -0.83
N ARG A 41 -6.22 2.42 -1.91
CA ARG A 41 -6.40 1.11 -2.52
C ARG A 41 -5.96 -0.03 -1.61
N THR A 42 -4.89 0.15 -0.83
CA THR A 42 -4.45 -0.82 0.18
C THR A 42 -5.50 -0.97 1.27
N VAL A 43 -6.02 0.14 1.80
CA VAL A 43 -7.11 0.13 2.79
C VAL A 43 -8.34 -0.60 2.25
N GLN A 44 -8.79 -0.29 1.04
CA GLN A 44 -9.93 -0.96 0.39
C GLN A 44 -9.70 -2.46 0.19
N ARG A 45 -8.47 -2.92 -0.05
CA ARG A 45 -8.16 -4.36 -0.11
C ARG A 45 -8.30 -5.01 1.25
N MET A 46 -7.79 -4.37 2.29
CA MET A 46 -7.87 -4.89 3.65
C MET A 46 -9.33 -5.03 4.09
N GLU A 47 -10.16 -4.03 3.80
CA GLU A 47 -11.60 -4.07 4.11
C GLU A 47 -12.32 -5.19 3.36
N ARG A 48 -11.95 -5.44 2.11
CA ARG A 48 -12.45 -6.56 1.30
C ARG A 48 -11.87 -7.92 1.70
N GLY A 49 -10.81 -7.95 2.52
CA GLY A 49 -10.12 -9.19 2.92
C GLY A 49 -9.39 -9.88 1.77
N VAL A 50 -8.79 -9.12 0.86
CA VAL A 50 -8.12 -9.65 -0.34
C VAL A 50 -6.66 -9.21 -0.45
N ASP A 51 -5.84 -10.03 -1.10
CA ASP A 51 -4.48 -9.67 -1.49
C ASP A 51 -4.45 -8.66 -2.66
N PRO A 52 -3.27 -8.14 -3.07
CA PRO A 52 -3.17 -7.26 -4.24
C PRO A 52 -3.72 -7.85 -5.54
N ARG A 53 -3.77 -9.18 -5.67
CA ARG A 53 -4.33 -9.87 -6.84
C ARG A 53 -5.83 -10.12 -6.72
N GLY A 54 -6.47 -9.67 -5.64
CA GLY A 54 -7.89 -9.86 -5.38
C GLY A 54 -8.24 -11.24 -4.80
N ILE A 55 -7.25 -12.02 -4.37
CA ILE A 55 -7.47 -13.34 -3.78
C ILE A 55 -7.82 -13.16 -2.30
N ARG A 56 -8.95 -13.75 -1.89
CA ARG A 56 -9.41 -13.74 -0.50
C ARG A 56 -8.42 -14.40 0.44
N TRP A 57 -8.08 -13.74 1.55
CA TRP A 57 -7.11 -14.26 2.51
C TRP A 57 -7.52 -15.57 3.17
N GLU A 58 -8.82 -15.85 3.27
CA GLU A 58 -9.35 -17.12 3.74
C GLU A 58 -8.87 -18.30 2.89
N THR A 59 -8.52 -18.07 1.63
CA THR A 59 -7.99 -19.08 0.69
C THR A 59 -6.57 -19.51 1.08
N TYR A 60 -5.77 -18.60 1.66
CA TYR A 60 -4.44 -18.95 2.16
C TYR A 60 -4.54 -19.70 3.48
N ALA A 61 -5.35 -19.18 4.40
CA ALA A 61 -5.68 -19.84 5.65
C ALA A 61 -6.90 -19.16 6.29
N PRO A 62 -7.97 -19.92 6.60
CA PRO A 62 -9.11 -19.38 7.33
C PRO A 62 -8.69 -18.94 8.73
N LEU A 63 -9.53 -18.14 9.37
CA LEU A 63 -9.32 -17.81 10.78
C LEU A 63 -9.45 -19.10 11.62
N ASN A 64 -8.60 -19.22 12.65
CA ASN A 64 -8.72 -20.33 13.58
C ASN A 64 -10.08 -20.27 14.29
N PRO A 65 -10.88 -21.36 14.32
CA PRO A 65 -12.19 -21.36 14.96
C PRO A 65 -12.16 -20.93 16.44
N LEU A 66 -11.16 -21.38 17.22
CA LEU A 66 -11.02 -20.98 18.62
C LEU A 66 -10.72 -19.48 18.76
N TYR A 67 -9.93 -18.92 17.84
CA TYR A 67 -9.65 -17.48 17.85
C TYR A 67 -10.90 -16.68 17.51
N GLN A 68 -11.71 -17.17 16.57
CA GLN A 68 -12.96 -16.55 16.17
C GLN A 68 -13.96 -16.42 17.33
N GLU A 69 -13.93 -17.33 18.32
CA GLU A 69 -14.82 -17.28 19.49
C GLU A 69 -14.59 -16.04 20.37
N SER A 70 -13.33 -15.63 20.52
CA SER A 70 -12.95 -14.46 21.34
C SER A 70 -12.83 -13.15 20.55
N LYS A 71 -12.77 -13.24 19.22
CA LYS A 71 -12.52 -12.09 18.35
C LYS A 71 -13.81 -11.29 18.11
N GLU A 72 -13.71 -9.97 18.19
CA GLU A 72 -14.86 -9.06 18.02
C GLU A 72 -15.43 -9.04 16.58
N THR A 73 -14.64 -9.47 15.58
CA THR A 73 -14.99 -9.41 14.16
C THR A 73 -14.66 -10.73 13.45
N THR A 74 -15.25 -10.95 12.26
CA THR A 74 -14.86 -12.03 11.35
C THR A 74 -13.78 -11.58 10.35
N HIS A 75 -13.42 -10.30 10.31
CA HIS A 75 -12.51 -9.74 9.31
C HIS A 75 -11.06 -10.12 9.58
N ILE A 76 -10.44 -10.84 8.66
CA ILE A 76 -9.01 -11.15 8.75
C ILE A 76 -8.18 -9.85 8.68
N LEU A 77 -7.13 -9.74 9.52
CA LEU A 77 -6.28 -8.54 9.70
C LEU A 77 -6.97 -7.27 10.19
N ILE A 78 -8.27 -7.29 10.47
CA ILE A 78 -9.01 -6.16 11.02
C ILE A 78 -9.81 -6.63 12.23
N GLU A 79 -9.33 -6.32 13.42
CA GLU A 79 -10.10 -6.41 14.65
C GLU A 79 -10.59 -5.02 15.06
N ARG A 80 -9.65 -4.15 15.47
CA ARG A 80 -9.94 -2.75 15.84
C ARG A 80 -9.58 -1.72 14.77
N GLY A 81 -8.82 -2.15 13.75
CA GLY A 81 -8.36 -1.29 12.66
C GLY A 81 -6.89 -0.89 12.73
N ASP A 82 -6.20 -1.14 13.84
CA ASP A 82 -4.83 -0.63 14.08
C ASP A 82 -3.85 -0.88 12.92
N LEU A 83 -3.82 -2.09 12.36
CA LEU A 83 -2.93 -2.38 11.22
C LEU A 83 -3.31 -1.58 9.98
N ARG A 84 -4.61 -1.52 9.66
CA ARG A 84 -5.14 -0.79 8.50
C ARG A 84 -4.88 0.71 8.63
N ASP A 85 -5.10 1.24 9.83
CA ASP A 85 -4.99 2.68 10.11
C ASP A 85 -3.53 3.14 10.23
N SER A 86 -2.60 2.20 10.45
CA SER A 86 -1.14 2.46 10.43
C SER A 86 -0.50 2.50 9.04
N ILE A 87 -1.27 2.17 7.99
CA ILE A 87 -0.76 2.21 6.62
C ILE A 87 -0.48 3.66 6.25
N HIS A 88 0.70 3.92 5.70
CA HIS A 88 1.09 5.24 5.24
C HIS A 88 2.02 5.15 4.03
N SER A 89 2.20 6.27 3.36
CA SER A 89 3.16 6.44 2.29
C SER A 89 4.12 7.59 2.57
N GLU A 90 5.35 7.48 2.08
CA GLU A 90 6.39 8.48 2.23
C GLU A 90 7.21 8.57 0.94
N VAL A 91 7.64 9.77 0.56
CA VAL A 91 8.52 9.97 -0.58
C VAL A 91 9.91 10.35 -0.09
N ILE A 92 10.90 9.50 -0.41
CA ILE A 92 12.30 9.68 -0.03
C ILE A 92 13.17 9.62 -1.28
N GLY A 93 13.95 10.67 -1.53
CA GLY A 93 14.95 10.69 -2.61
C GLY A 93 14.35 10.43 -4.01
N GLY A 94 13.11 10.86 -4.25
CA GLY A 94 12.39 10.60 -5.50
C GLY A 94 11.83 9.19 -5.65
N SER A 95 11.78 8.41 -4.56
CA SER A 95 11.14 7.10 -4.49
C SER A 95 9.92 7.16 -3.59
N LEU A 96 8.83 6.51 -3.99
CA LEU A 96 7.64 6.33 -3.17
C LEU A 96 7.74 5.03 -2.37
N LEU A 97 7.55 5.13 -1.06
CA LEU A 97 7.47 4.02 -0.12
C LEU A 97 6.03 3.93 0.39
N VAL A 98 5.52 2.70 0.54
CA VAL A 98 4.20 2.43 1.13
C VAL A 98 4.38 1.30 2.14
N GLY A 99 3.88 1.48 3.35
CA GLY A 99 4.12 0.53 4.43
C GLY A 99 3.32 0.79 5.70
N THR A 100 3.78 0.19 6.78
CA THR A 100 3.23 0.30 8.14
C THR A 100 4.39 0.32 9.14
N ASP A 101 4.22 1.05 10.23
CA ASP A 101 5.10 1.04 11.40
C ASP A 101 4.74 -0.07 12.40
N SER A 102 3.62 -0.77 12.20
CA SER A 102 3.21 -1.92 13.00
C SER A 102 4.19 -3.08 12.80
N VAL A 103 4.94 -3.42 13.85
CA VAL A 103 5.94 -4.51 13.83
C VAL A 103 5.34 -5.84 13.36
N TYR A 104 4.10 -6.15 13.74
CA TYR A 104 3.41 -7.38 13.33
C TYR A 104 2.89 -7.33 11.89
N GLY A 105 2.89 -6.17 11.24
CA GLY A 105 2.53 -6.03 9.83
C GLY A 105 3.41 -6.86 8.91
N ALA A 106 4.71 -6.98 9.22
CA ALA A 106 5.67 -7.75 8.43
C ALA A 106 5.35 -9.26 8.42
N ILE A 107 4.99 -9.84 9.57
CA ILE A 107 4.69 -11.27 9.63
C ILE A 107 3.40 -11.62 8.89
N HIS A 108 2.47 -10.67 8.77
CA HIS A 108 1.28 -10.84 7.92
C HIS A 108 1.56 -10.61 6.45
N GLN A 109 2.42 -9.66 6.08
CA GLN A 109 2.79 -9.44 4.69
C GLN A 109 3.53 -10.65 4.10
N PHE A 110 4.52 -11.18 4.81
CA PHE A 110 5.43 -12.20 4.28
C PHE A 110 5.14 -13.62 4.77
N GLY A 111 4.35 -13.76 5.84
CA GLY A 111 4.27 -15.02 6.56
C GLY A 111 5.58 -15.36 7.27
N GLY A 112 5.58 -16.45 8.02
CA GLY A 112 6.81 -16.94 8.66
C GLY A 112 6.55 -17.74 9.92
N VAL A 113 7.64 -18.01 10.66
CA VAL A 113 7.59 -18.76 11.91
C VAL A 113 8.04 -17.85 13.05
N ILE A 114 7.17 -17.62 14.01
CA ILE A 114 7.52 -16.94 15.26
C ILE A 114 8.02 -17.96 16.29
N ARG A 115 9.04 -17.56 17.07
CA ARG A 115 9.70 -18.38 18.08
C ARG A 115 9.97 -17.54 19.33
N PRO A 116 9.99 -18.15 20.54
CA PRO A 116 10.32 -17.42 21.74
C PRO A 116 11.80 -17.03 21.72
N LYS A 117 12.11 -15.80 22.13
CA LYS A 117 13.49 -15.27 22.13
C LYS A 117 14.24 -15.63 23.42
N ASN A 118 13.61 -15.39 24.57
CA ASN A 118 14.23 -15.49 25.90
C ASN A 118 13.44 -16.39 26.87
N ALA A 119 12.43 -17.12 26.37
CA ALA A 119 11.52 -17.94 27.16
C ALA A 119 11.45 -19.37 26.58
N PRO A 120 11.05 -20.40 27.35
CA PRO A 120 10.99 -21.77 26.86
C PRO A 120 9.88 -22.00 25.81
N ALA A 121 8.84 -21.16 25.81
CA ALA A 121 7.72 -21.24 24.88
C ALA A 121 7.10 -19.86 24.64
N LEU A 122 6.42 -19.70 23.51
CA LEU A 122 5.43 -18.66 23.28
C LEU A 122 4.21 -18.99 24.14
N THR A 123 3.65 -17.98 24.80
CA THR A 123 2.43 -18.09 25.59
C THR A 123 1.40 -17.13 25.03
N PHE A 124 0.22 -17.63 24.68
CA PHE A 124 -0.89 -16.83 24.17
C PHE A 124 -2.22 -17.49 24.51
N GLU A 125 -3.30 -16.70 24.54
CA GLU A 125 -4.65 -17.18 24.81
C GLU A 125 -5.49 -17.14 23.53
N MET A 126 -6.38 -18.12 23.38
CA MET A 126 -7.31 -18.21 22.25
C MET A 126 -8.53 -19.03 22.68
N GLY A 127 -9.75 -18.51 22.49
CA GLY A 127 -10.97 -19.23 22.90
C GLY A 127 -11.07 -19.52 24.40
N GLY A 128 -10.49 -18.65 25.25
CA GLY A 128 -10.45 -18.84 26.70
C GLY A 128 -9.44 -19.88 27.19
N GLU A 129 -8.64 -20.47 26.30
CA GLU A 129 -7.58 -21.43 26.63
C GLU A 129 -6.18 -20.83 26.46
N ILE A 130 -5.27 -21.14 27.39
CA ILE A 130 -3.86 -20.73 27.34
C ILE A 130 -3.03 -21.79 26.63
N PHE A 131 -2.27 -21.36 25.62
CA PHE A 131 -1.38 -22.21 24.83
C PHE A 131 0.09 -21.90 25.11
N HIS A 132 0.89 -22.97 25.20
CA HIS A 132 2.36 -22.90 25.20
C HIS A 132 2.92 -23.60 23.96
N ARG A 133 3.69 -22.90 23.13
CA ARG A 133 4.27 -23.45 21.89
C ARG A 133 5.73 -23.04 21.68
N GLY A 134 6.58 -23.98 21.27
CA GLY A 134 7.96 -23.68 20.90
C GLY A 134 8.10 -22.85 19.62
N SER A 135 7.07 -22.87 18.76
CA SER A 135 6.96 -22.01 17.58
C SER A 135 5.53 -21.95 17.07
N VAL A 136 5.18 -20.91 16.33
CA VAL A 136 3.92 -20.80 15.59
C VAL A 136 4.22 -20.37 14.15
N THR A 137 3.63 -21.06 13.19
CA THR A 137 3.68 -20.67 11.77
C THR A 137 2.50 -19.76 11.46
N ILE A 138 2.79 -18.57 10.94
CA ILE A 138 1.80 -17.58 10.52
C ILE A 138 1.78 -17.55 8.98
N PRO A 139 0.63 -17.81 8.34
CA PRO A 139 0.50 -17.75 6.89
C PRO A 139 0.59 -16.31 6.39
N ALA A 140 1.17 -16.12 5.21
CA ALA A 140 1.17 -14.83 4.54
C ALA A 140 -0.25 -14.44 4.12
N ARG A 141 -0.57 -13.17 4.37
CA ARG A 141 -1.79 -12.48 3.96
C ARG A 141 -1.38 -11.12 3.41
N PRO A 142 -0.79 -11.09 2.21
CA PRO A 142 -0.23 -9.86 1.65
C PRO A 142 -1.31 -8.80 1.51
N TYR A 143 -1.02 -7.58 1.92
CA TYR A 143 -1.89 -6.41 1.78
C TYR A 143 -1.16 -5.27 1.05
N LEU A 144 0.16 -5.18 1.23
CA LEU A 144 1.02 -4.24 0.50
C LEU A 144 1.41 -4.81 -0.86
N GLY A 145 1.50 -3.91 -1.85
CA GLY A 145 2.01 -4.20 -3.19
C GLY A 145 1.10 -3.69 -4.29
N LEU A 146 1.65 -3.68 -5.51
CA LEU A 146 0.88 -3.34 -6.71
C LEU A 146 -0.01 -4.52 -7.09
N GLY A 147 -1.29 -4.23 -7.15
CA GLY A 147 -2.33 -5.18 -7.46
C GLY A 147 -3.03 -4.92 -8.78
N PHE A 148 -4.09 -5.69 -9.02
CA PHE A 148 -4.92 -5.51 -10.21
C PHE A 148 -5.51 -4.09 -10.25
N GLY A 149 -5.28 -3.39 -11.37
CA GLY A 149 -5.76 -2.03 -11.60
C GLY A 149 -4.93 -0.92 -10.95
N ASP A 150 -3.87 -1.23 -10.20
CA ASP A 150 -3.03 -0.17 -9.60
C ASP A 150 -2.21 0.57 -10.63
N GLU A 151 -1.67 -0.14 -11.62
CA GLU A 151 -0.92 0.49 -12.70
C GLU A 151 -1.78 1.50 -13.47
N ALA A 152 -3.02 1.13 -13.80
CA ALA A 152 -3.97 2.04 -14.41
C ALA A 152 -4.27 3.25 -13.50
N ALA A 153 -4.52 3.02 -12.22
CA ALA A 153 -4.78 4.11 -11.27
C ALA A 153 -3.58 5.05 -11.10
N ILE A 154 -2.35 4.52 -11.12
CA ILE A 154 -1.11 5.31 -11.08
C ILE A 154 -0.99 6.18 -12.34
N ILE A 155 -1.23 5.59 -13.52
CA ILE A 155 -1.19 6.31 -14.79
C ILE A 155 -2.26 7.39 -14.83
N ASP A 156 -3.49 7.06 -14.44
CA ASP A 156 -4.61 8.02 -14.37
C ASP A 156 -4.25 9.19 -13.44
N ARG A 157 -3.63 8.90 -12.29
CA ARG A 157 -3.21 9.93 -11.34
C ARG A 157 -2.07 10.80 -11.89
N LEU A 158 -1.13 10.21 -12.64
CA LEU A 158 -0.07 10.93 -13.34
C LEU A 158 -0.64 11.84 -14.44
N ASP A 159 -1.57 11.34 -15.24
CA ASP A 159 -2.23 12.08 -16.31
C ASP A 159 -3.06 13.26 -15.76
N GLU A 160 -3.77 13.05 -14.66
CA GLU A 160 -4.48 14.11 -13.96
C GLU A 160 -3.51 15.19 -13.46
N PHE A 161 -2.41 14.78 -12.82
CA PHE A 161 -1.39 15.69 -12.32
C PHE A 161 -0.76 16.52 -13.45
N LEU A 162 -0.39 15.87 -14.56
CA LEU A 162 0.12 16.54 -15.76
C LEU A 162 -0.89 17.49 -16.35
N SER A 163 -2.15 17.06 -16.47
CA SER A 163 -3.22 17.89 -17.01
C SER A 163 -3.50 19.13 -16.18
N ILE A 164 -3.42 19.04 -14.84
CA ILE A 164 -3.54 20.18 -13.93
C ILE A 164 -2.35 21.12 -14.14
N THR A 165 -1.14 20.56 -14.18
CA THR A 165 0.11 21.32 -14.36
C THR A 165 0.13 22.08 -15.70
N MET A 166 -0.38 21.47 -16.78
CA MET A 166 -0.44 22.10 -18.09
C MET A 166 -1.59 23.10 -18.24
N ARG A 167 -2.70 22.94 -17.49
CA ARG A 167 -3.82 23.89 -17.49
C ARG A 167 -3.58 25.11 -16.61
N GLY A 168 -2.56 25.08 -15.75
CA GLY A 168 -2.33 26.11 -14.74
C GLY A 168 -0.88 26.55 -14.65
N ARG A 169 -0.52 27.55 -15.47
CA ARG A 169 0.20 28.78 -15.09
C ARG A 169 -0.14 29.89 -16.07
#